data_AF-A0A934EUV6-F1
#
_entry.id   AF-A0A934EUV6-F1
#
_cell.length_a   1.000
_cell.length_b   1.000
_cell.length_c   1.000
_cell.angle_alpha   90.00
_cell.angle_beta   90.00
_cell.angle_gamma   90.00
#
_symmetry.space_group_name_H-M   'P 1'
#
loop_
_entity.id
_entity.type
_entity.pdbx_description
1 polymer ?
#
loop_
_entity_poly.entity_id
_entity_poly.type
_entity_poly.pdbx_seq_one_letter_code
_entity_poly.pdbx_strand_id
1 'polypeptide(L)' 'MKGKRVIGYDNAEGKGDHRHYGDKEEVYTFKSVDKLFEDFYNDIKRVKKHES' A
#
# COMPACT_ATOMS: atom_id res chain seq x y z
N MET A 1 8.04 13.83 -15.68
CA MET A 1 7.98 12.37 -15.52
C MET A 1 6.96 12.07 -14.43
N LYS A 2 5.87 11.36 -14.73
CA LYS A 2 4.86 11.00 -13.72
C LYS A 2 5.48 9.94 -12.80
N GLY A 3 5.60 10.23 -11.51
CA GLY A 3 6.01 9.23 -10.53
C GLY A 3 5.01 8.10 -10.53
N LYS A 4 5.45 6.86 -10.81
CA LYS A 4 4.59 5.68 -10.70
C LYS A 4 4.40 5.39 -9.21
N ARG A 5 3.15 5.26 -8.76
CA ARG A 5 2.85 4.81 -7.40
C ARG A 5 3.30 3.36 -7.27
N VAL A 6 4.24 3.09 -6.39
CA VAL A 6 4.76 1.72 -6.15
C VAL A 6 4.04 1.07 -4.98
N ILE A 7 3.80 1.82 -3.90
CA ILE A 7 2.99 1.42 -2.75
C ILE A 7 2.14 2.62 -2.33
N GLY A 8 0.91 2.39 -1.90
CA GLY A 8 0.07 3.43 -1.28
C GLY A 8 -1.08 2.81 -0.50
N TYR A 9 -1.53 3.50 0.54
CA TYR A 9 -2.73 3.17 1.28
C TYR A 9 -3.59 4.43 1.28
N ASP A 10 -4.83 4.32 0.82
CA ASP A 10 -5.74 5.45 0.80
C ASP A 10 -7.20 4.99 0.91
N ASN A 11 -8.11 5.96 1.02
CA ASN A 11 -9.54 5.76 1.23
C ASN A 11 -10.38 6.40 0.10
N ALA A 12 -9.81 6.55 -1.10
CA ALA A 12 -10.42 7.31 -2.18
C ALA A 12 -11.79 6.78 -2.65
N GLU A 13 -12.63 7.73 -3.10
CA GLU A 13 -13.87 7.51 -3.87
C GLU A 13 -14.95 6.64 -3.21
N GLY A 14 -14.92 6.48 -1.89
CA GLY A 14 -15.94 5.68 -1.18
C GLY A 14 -15.80 4.18 -1.41
N LYS A 15 -14.66 3.72 -1.95
CA LYS A 15 -14.30 2.29 -2.08
C LYS A 15 -13.96 1.64 -0.73
N GLY A 16 -13.84 2.44 0.32
CA GLY A 16 -13.30 2.03 1.61
C GLY A 16 -11.78 2.02 1.59
N ASP A 17 -11.22 1.50 2.68
CA ASP A 17 -9.78 1.37 2.86
C ASP A 17 -9.19 0.41 1.82
N HIS A 18 -8.16 0.87 1.11
CA HIS A 18 -7.50 0.03 0.12
C HIS A 18 -6.00 0.29 0.04
N ARG A 19 -5.33 -0.71 -0.53
CA ARG A 19 -3.89 -0.77 -0.68
C ARG A 19 -3.53 -0.91 -2.15
N HIS A 20 -2.54 -0.14 -2.56
CA HIS A 20 -1.94 -0.11 -3.89
C HIS A 20 -0.57 -0.78 -3.86
N TYR A 21 -0.33 -1.62 -4.87
CA TYR A 21 0.93 -2.30 -5.14
C TYR A 21 1.24 -2.29 -6.63
N GLY A 22 2.07 -1.35 -7.08
CA GLY A 22 2.30 -1.09 -8.49
C GLY A 22 0.97 -0.84 -9.20
N ASP A 23 0.56 -1.77 -10.08
CA ASP A 23 -0.68 -1.70 -10.85
C ASP A 23 -1.84 -2.52 -10.21
N LYS A 24 -1.65 -3.04 -9.00
CA LYS A 24 -2.66 -3.82 -8.26
C LYS A 24 -3.29 -2.99 -7.14
N GLU A 25 -4.60 -3.13 -6.99
CA GLU A 25 -5.40 -2.55 -5.90
C GLU A 25 -6.13 -3.70 -5.17
N GLU A 26 -6.12 -3.68 -3.85
CA GLU A 26 -6.85 -4.64 -3.02
C GLU A 26 -7.47 -3.97 -1.80
N VAL A 27 -8.58 -4.52 -1.32
CA VAL A 27 -9.23 -4.05 -0.09
C VAL A 27 -8.27 -4.22 1.09
N TYR A 28 -8.13 -3.16 1.88
CA TYR A 28 -7.40 -3.18 3.12
C TYR A 28 -8.40 -3.04 4.27
N THR A 29 -8.28 -3.84 5.32
CA THR A 29 -9.11 -3.65 6.52
C THR A 29 -8.31 -2.89 7.56
N PHE A 30 -8.65 -1.62 7.79
CA PHE A 30 -8.02 -0.85 8.85
C PHE A 30 -8.31 -1.49 10.22
N LYS A 31 -7.24 -1.72 10.99
CA LYS A 31 -7.33 -2.30 12.35
C LYS A 31 -6.85 -1.32 13.41
N SER A 32 -5.69 -0.71 13.19
CA SER A 32 -5.10 0.30 14.04
C SER A 32 -4.00 1.04 13.28
N VAL A 33 -3.58 2.19 13.80
CA VAL A 33 -2.47 2.97 13.26
C VAL A 33 -1.17 2.16 13.29
N ASP A 34 -0.89 1.44 14.37
CA ASP A 34 0.32 0.60 14.48
C ASP A 34 0.33 -0.50 13.43
N LYS A 35 -0.83 -1.12 13.17
CA LYS A 35 -0.94 -2.18 12.16
C LYS A 35 -0.75 -1.62 10.75
N LEU A 36 -1.31 -0.44 10.48
CA LEU A 36 -1.10 0.27 9.21
C LEU A 36 0.39 0.55 8.97
N PHE A 37 1.11 1.03 9.97
CA PHE A 37 2.55 1.25 9.86
C PHE A 37 3.32 -0.05 9.62
N GLU A 38 3.04 -1.09 10.40
CA GLU A 38 3.69 -2.39 10.25
C GLU A 38 3.51 -2.95 8.83
N ASP A 39 2.28 -2.95 8.33
CA ASP A 39 1.93 -3.45 7.02
C ASP A 39 2.63 -2.62 5.93
N PHE A 40 2.55 -1.28 6.00
CA PHE A 40 3.22 -0.40 5.04
C PHE A 40 4.75 -0.62 4.98
N TYR A 41 5.41 -0.79 6.13
CA TYR A 41 6.84 -1.08 6.16
C TYR A 41 7.18 -2.46 5.59
N ASN A 42 6.36 -3.47 5.84
CA ASN A 42 6.55 -4.80 5.26
C ASN A 42 6.42 -4.76 3.74
N ASP A 43 5.51 -3.94 3.24
CA ASP A 43 5.29 -3.73 1.81
C ASP A 43 6.50 -3.07 1.15
N ILE A 44 7.07 -2.03 1.77
CA ILE A 44 8.32 -1.40 1.31
C ILE A 44 9.45 -2.44 1.23
N LYS A 45 9.61 -3.27 2.25
CA LYS A 45 10.64 -4.32 2.27
C LYS A 45 10.45 -5.33 1.14
N ARG A 46 9.19 -5.74 0.87
CA ARG A 46 8.86 -6.66 -0.22
C ARG A 46 9.27 -6.07 -1.56
N VAL A 47 8.89 -4.82 -1.84
CA VAL A 47 9.24 -4.14 -3.09
C VAL A 47 10.76 -4.05 -3.27
N LYS A 48 11.50 -3.56 -2.25
CA LYS A 48 12.96 -3.47 -2.32
C LYS A 48 13.65 -4.81 -2.62
N LYS A 49 13.13 -5.91 -2.06
CA LYS A 49 13.66 -7.26 -2.31
C LYS A 49 13.43 -7.75 -3.74
N HIS A 50 12.35 -7.33 -4.41
CA HIS A 50 12.05 -7.73 -5.79
C HIS A 50 12.78 -6.86 -6.84
N GLU A 51 13.43 -5.77 -6.42
CA GLU A 51 14.27 -4.91 -7.27
C GLU A 51 15.77 -5.28 -7.21
N SER A 52 16.14 -6.29 -6.40
CA SER A 52 17.53 -6.74 -6.18
C SER A 52 17.89 -7.98 -7.00
#